data_AF-A0A1G3PX96-F1
#
_entry.id   AF-A0A1G3PX96-F1
#
_cell.length_a   1.000
_cell.length_b   1.000
_cell.length_c   1.000
_cell.angle_alpha   90.00
_cell.angle_beta   90.00
_cell.angle_gamma   90.00
#
_symmetry.space_group_name_H-M   'P 1'
#
loop_
_entity.id
_entity.type
_entity.pdbx_description
1 polymer ?
#
loop_
_entity_poly.entity_id
_entity_poly.type
_entity_poly.pdbx_seq_one_letter_code
_entity_poly.pdbx_strand_id
1 'polypeptide(L)'
;MMLLDLGFIASLIYGVKNIIDKSPLLIISSEGISGRYILPLSEMLRWEEIDKIFIYPFRFQRIIGIEVKDPESVLMRMPEAKRRMAKWSRNMGYPTFNISTGLFNFKPDEFIEILEKFRTEKLGQNK
;
A
#
# COMPACT_ATOMS: atom_id res chain seq x y z
N MET A 1 -28.85 17.44 2.02
CA MET A 1 -28.45 17.32 3.45
C MET A 1 -28.17 15.86 3.81
N MET A 2 -29.14 14.94 3.67
CA MET A 2 -29.02 13.51 4.04
C MET A 2 -27.83 12.68 3.49
N LEU A 3 -27.35 12.93 2.26
CA LEU A 3 -26.25 12.15 1.65
C LEU A 3 -24.87 12.49 2.21
N LEU A 4 -24.67 13.73 2.65
CA LEU A 4 -23.41 14.17 3.28
C LEU A 4 -23.25 13.55 4.67
N ASP A 5 -24.35 13.42 5.41
CA ASP A 5 -24.37 12.84 6.76
C ASP A 5 -23.99 11.35 6.74
N LEU A 6 -24.48 10.59 5.76
CA LEU A 6 -24.13 9.18 5.57
C LEU A 6 -22.65 8.97 5.21
N GLY A 7 -22.09 9.83 4.36
CA GLY A 7 -20.68 9.79 4.00
C GLY A 7 -19.78 10.08 5.21
N PHE A 8 -20.15 11.06 6.03
CA PHE A 8 -19.45 11.38 7.26
C PHE A 8 -19.47 10.21 8.25
N ILE A 9 -20.64 9.64 8.51
CA ILE A 9 -20.80 8.48 9.42
C ILE A 9 -19.96 7.29 8.92
N ALA A 10 -20.01 6.96 7.62
CA ALA A 10 -19.20 5.88 7.06
C ALA A 10 -17.70 6.11 7.22
N SER A 11 -17.23 7.35 7.00
CA SER A 11 -15.83 7.73 7.18
C SER A 11 -15.38 7.63 8.64
N LEU A 12 -16.25 8.00 9.58
CA LEU A 12 -15.99 7.91 11.01
C LEU A 12 -15.89 6.44 11.47
N ILE A 13 -16.84 5.59 11.04
CA ILE A 13 -16.80 4.15 11.33
C ILE A 13 -15.52 3.52 10.77
N TYR A 14 -15.13 3.88 9.54
CA TYR A 14 -13.88 3.42 8.95
C TYR A 14 -12.65 3.90 9.72
N GLY A 15 -12.63 5.17 10.16
CA GLY A 15 -11.57 5.73 10.98
C GLY A 15 -11.41 4.99 12.32
N VAL A 16 -12.51 4.80 13.05
CA VAL A 16 -12.51 4.07 14.32
C VAL A 16 -12.04 2.62 14.14
N LYS A 17 -12.49 1.92 13.08
CA LYS A 17 -12.00 0.58 12.76
C LYS A 17 -10.48 0.55 12.58
N ASN A 18 -9.89 1.54 11.89
CA ASN A 18 -8.45 1.60 11.67
C ASN A 18 -7.64 1.95 12.94
N ILE A 19 -8.24 2.66 13.90
CA ILE A 19 -7.61 2.96 15.21
C ILE A 19 -7.55 1.68 16.07
N ILE A 20 -8.60 0.85 16.02
CA ILE A 20 -8.68 -0.40 16.79
C ILE A 20 -7.88 -1.53 16.12
N ASP A 21 -7.71 -1.49 14.80
CA ASP A 21 -6.95 -2.48 14.04
C ASP A 21 -5.44 -2.37 14.34
N LYS A 22 -4.96 -3.33 15.15
CA LYS A 22 -3.55 -3.48 15.55
C LYS A 22 -2.72 -4.28 14.54
N SER A 23 -3.25 -4.61 13.36
CA SER A 23 -2.45 -5.25 12.32
C SER A 23 -1.28 -4.34 11.91
N PRO A 24 -0.10 -4.93 11.64
CA PRO A 24 1.06 -4.15 11.21
C PRO A 24 0.74 -3.38 9.93
N LEU A 25 1.20 -2.13 9.88
CA LEU A 25 0.99 -1.24 8.75
C LEU A 25 1.66 -1.79 7.49
N LEU A 26 2.85 -2.36 7.69
CA LEU A 26 3.70 -2.95 6.69
C LEU A 26 4.57 -4.04 7.34
N ILE A 27 4.66 -5.18 6.69
CA ILE A 27 5.65 -6.24 6.95
C ILE A 27 6.52 -6.30 5.71
N ILE A 28 7.83 -6.27 5.91
CA ILE A 28 8.84 -6.44 4.86
C ILE A 28 9.60 -7.72 5.19
N SER A 29 9.68 -8.65 4.25
CA SER A 29 10.42 -9.91 4.39
C SER A 29 11.28 -10.19 3.16
N SER A 30 12.04 -11.29 3.19
CA SER A 30 12.82 -11.76 2.04
C SER A 30 11.95 -12.17 0.85
N GLU A 31 10.67 -12.45 1.06
CA GLU A 31 9.73 -12.89 0.02
C GLU A 31 8.97 -11.72 -0.60
N GLY A 32 8.71 -10.66 0.16
CA GLY A 32 7.95 -9.52 -0.33
C GLY A 32 7.49 -8.55 0.76
N ILE A 33 6.37 -7.89 0.47
CA ILE A 33 5.71 -6.94 1.36
C ILE A 33 4.24 -7.28 1.55
N SER A 34 3.75 -7.15 2.78
CA SER A 34 2.33 -7.29 3.13
C SER A 34 1.94 -6.27 4.19
N GLY A 35 0.66 -6.19 4.53
CA GLY A 35 0.20 -5.30 5.59
C GLY A 35 -1.03 -4.50 5.23
N ARG A 36 -1.54 -3.76 6.21
CA ARG A 36 -2.86 -3.13 6.16
C ARG A 36 -3.14 -2.30 4.89
N TYR A 37 -2.10 -1.65 4.34
CA TYR A 37 -2.17 -0.74 3.19
C TYR A 37 -1.78 -1.37 1.84
N ILE A 38 -1.33 -2.62 1.82
CA ILE A 38 -0.95 -3.34 0.59
C ILE A 38 -1.88 -4.53 0.38
N LEU A 39 -1.54 -5.68 0.95
CA LEU A 39 -2.33 -6.91 0.91
C LEU A 39 -2.60 -7.38 2.34
N PRO A 40 -3.75 -8.01 2.62
CA PRO A 40 -4.03 -8.57 3.95
C PRO A 40 -2.89 -9.50 4.38
N LEU A 41 -2.67 -9.66 5.69
CA LEU A 41 -1.52 -10.43 6.21
C LEU A 41 -1.47 -11.90 5.77
N SER A 42 -2.60 -12.46 5.33
CA SER A 42 -2.69 -13.80 4.73
C SER A 42 -2.10 -13.88 3.32
N GLU A 43 -1.77 -12.74 2.72
CA GLU A 43 -1.28 -12.59 1.35
C GLU A 43 0.03 -11.79 1.34
N MET A 44 0.84 -12.01 0.32
CA MET A 44 2.15 -11.36 0.17
C MET A 44 2.29 -10.80 -1.24
N LEU A 45 2.63 -9.51 -1.36
CA LEU A 45 3.04 -8.92 -2.62
C LEU A 45 4.52 -9.23 -2.79
N ARG A 46 4.85 -10.15 -3.70
CA ARG A 46 6.22 -10.64 -3.85
C ARG A 46 7.10 -9.64 -4.58
N TRP A 47 8.40 -9.66 -4.29
CA TRP A 47 9.36 -8.74 -4.91
C TRP A 47 9.35 -8.81 -6.46
N GLU A 48 9.14 -10.00 -7.01
CA GLU A 48 9.04 -10.23 -8.46
C GLU A 48 7.77 -9.65 -9.10
N GLU A 49 6.72 -9.40 -8.32
CA GLU A 49 5.46 -8.81 -8.78
C GLU A 49 5.54 -7.27 -8.83
N ILE A 50 6.51 -6.68 -8.12
CA ILE A 50 6.70 -5.24 -8.05
C ILE A 50 7.47 -4.76 -9.28
N ASP A 51 6.88 -3.80 -9.99
CA ASP A 51 7.52 -3.10 -11.10
C ASP A 51 8.47 -2.03 -10.53
N LYS A 52 7.92 -1.08 -9.78
CA LYS A 52 8.68 0.03 -9.20
C LYS A 52 8.11 0.51 -7.87
N ILE A 53 9.01 1.02 -7.04
CA ILE A 53 8.70 1.70 -5.78
C ILE A 53 9.30 3.11 -5.88
N PHE A 54 8.52 4.13 -5.56
CA PHE A 54 8.97 5.51 -5.68
C PHE A 54 8.23 6.42 -4.71
N ILE A 55 8.83 7.56 -4.39
CA ILE A 55 8.17 8.62 -3.63
C ILE A 55 7.66 9.67 -4.60
N TYR A 56 6.43 10.12 -4.40
CA TYR A 56 5.88 11.24 -5.16
C TYR A 56 5.11 12.20 -4.24
N PRO A 57 5.06 13.49 -4.57
CA PRO A 57 4.27 14.45 -3.84
C PRO A 57 2.78 14.25 -4.15
N PHE A 58 1.95 14.23 -3.11
CA PHE A 58 0.50 14.24 -3.23
C PHE A 58 -0.07 15.29 -2.28
N ARG A 59 -0.53 16.40 -2.86
CA ARG A 59 -0.94 17.60 -2.11
C ARG A 59 0.21 18.07 -1.19
N PHE A 60 -0.03 18.13 0.12
CA PHE A 60 0.92 18.57 1.15
C PHE A 60 1.71 17.42 1.78
N GLN A 61 1.62 16.20 1.23
CA GLN A 61 2.26 15.01 1.79
C GLN A 61 3.15 14.33 0.75
N ARG A 62 4.13 13.55 1.23
CA ARG A 62 4.86 12.58 0.42
C ARG A 62 4.19 11.22 0.55
N ILE A 63 4.05 10.52 -0.56
CA ILE A 63 3.47 9.18 -0.63
C ILE A 63 4.47 8.24 -1.25
N ILE A 64 4.58 7.04 -0.69
CA ILE A 64 5.23 5.90 -1.34
C ILE A 64 4.22 5.29 -2.31
N GLY A 65 4.54 5.37 -3.60
CA GLY A 65 3.85 4.67 -4.67
C GLY A 65 4.50 3.32 -4.91
N ILE A 66 3.67 2.27 -4.98
CA ILE A 66 4.10 0.93 -5.39
C ILE A 66 3.29 0.57 -6.62
N GLU A 67 4.00 0.34 -7.73
CA GLU A 67 3.41 -0.16 -8.96
C GLU A 67 3.77 -1.64 -9.15
N VAL A 68 2.80 -2.41 -9.61
CA VAL A 68 2.94 -3.86 -9.81
C VAL A 68 2.79 -4.18 -11.30
N LYS A 69 3.42 -5.28 -11.72
CA LYS A 69 3.47 -5.71 -13.13
C LYS A 69 2.10 -6.12 -13.66
N ASP A 70 1.32 -6.83 -12.85
CA ASP A 70 -0.06 -7.24 -13.16
C ASP A 70 -1.02 -6.80 -12.03
N PRO A 71 -1.56 -5.57 -12.13
CA PRO A 71 -2.45 -5.02 -11.12
C PRO A 71 -3.73 -5.83 -10.92
N GLU A 72 -4.30 -6.37 -11.99
CA GLU A 72 -5.58 -7.08 -11.89
C GLU A 72 -5.41 -8.37 -11.09
N SER A 73 -4.36 -9.15 -11.37
CA SER A 73 -4.00 -10.34 -10.60
C SER A 73 -3.74 -10.01 -9.12
N VAL A 74 -2.93 -8.99 -8.84
CA VAL A 74 -2.61 -8.60 -7.46
C VAL A 74 -3.86 -8.14 -6.70
N LEU A 75 -4.69 -7.29 -7.30
CA LEU A 75 -5.86 -6.72 -6.63
C LEU A 75 -6.97 -7.76 -6.38
N MET A 76 -7.00 -8.89 -7.10
CA MET A 76 -7.93 -9.99 -6.81
C MET A 76 -7.70 -10.63 -5.44
N ARG A 77 -6.50 -10.51 -4.87
CA ARG A 77 -6.14 -11.00 -3.53
C ARG A 77 -6.63 -10.08 -2.39
N MET A 78 -7.21 -8.93 -2.73
CA MET A 78 -7.76 -7.99 -1.74
C MET A 78 -9.25 -8.23 -1.48
N PRO A 79 -9.75 -7.90 -0.26
CA PRO A 79 -11.18 -7.80 -0.01
C PRO A 79 -11.85 -6.85 -1.01
N GLU A 80 -13.06 -7.19 -1.45
CA GLU A 80 -13.76 -6.51 -2.56
C GLU A 80 -13.83 -4.98 -2.39
N ALA A 81 -14.12 -4.51 -1.17
CA ALA A 81 -14.19 -3.09 -0.88
C ALA A 81 -12.86 -2.37 -1.13
N LYS A 82 -11.73 -2.94 -0.66
CA LYS A 82 -10.39 -2.37 -0.87
C LYS A 82 -9.97 -2.47 -2.33
N ARG A 83 -10.29 -3.59 -3.01
CA ARG A 83 -10.06 -3.77 -4.45
C ARG A 83 -10.73 -2.68 -5.28
N ARG A 84 -12.01 -2.36 -4.99
CA ARG A 84 -12.74 -1.28 -5.69
C ARG A 84 -12.07 0.08 -5.49
N MET A 85 -11.66 0.40 -4.26
CA MET A 85 -10.94 1.65 -3.96
C MET A 85 -9.61 1.74 -4.71
N ALA A 86 -8.83 0.65 -4.73
CA ALA A 86 -7.55 0.60 -5.45
C ALA A 86 -7.75 0.78 -6.96
N LYS A 87 -8.73 0.10 -7.56
CA LYS A 87 -9.08 0.27 -8.99
C LYS A 87 -9.46 1.71 -9.31
N TRP A 88 -10.27 2.35 -8.46
CA TRP A 88 -10.68 3.73 -8.66
C TRP A 88 -9.48 4.69 -8.58
N SER A 89 -8.60 4.51 -7.58
CA SER A 89 -7.35 5.27 -7.45
C SER A 89 -6.48 5.13 -8.71
N ARG A 90 -6.31 3.90 -9.21
CA ARG A 90 -5.54 3.64 -10.44
C ARG A 90 -6.14 4.29 -11.68
N ASN A 91 -7.45 4.27 -11.82
CA ASN A 91 -8.13 4.92 -12.96
C ASN A 91 -7.93 6.44 -12.98
N MET A 92 -7.53 7.06 -11.86
CA MET A 92 -7.12 8.46 -11.79
C MET A 92 -5.62 8.70 -12.07
N GLY A 93 -4.87 7.66 -12.43
CA GLY A 93 -3.43 7.74 -12.69
C GLY A 93 -2.55 7.59 -11.44
N TYR A 94 -3.11 7.17 -10.30
CA TYR A 94 -2.32 6.88 -9.11
C TYR A 94 -1.72 5.46 -9.14
N PRO A 95 -0.61 5.22 -8.43
CA PRO A 95 -0.02 3.89 -8.28
C PRO A 95 -0.99 2.85 -7.72
N THR A 96 -0.68 1.57 -7.95
CA THR A 96 -1.43 0.42 -7.39
C THR A 96 -1.70 0.55 -5.90
N PHE A 97 -0.63 0.80 -5.14
CA PHE A 97 -0.69 1.02 -3.70
C PHE A 97 -0.07 2.36 -3.35
N ASN A 98 -0.68 3.04 -2.40
CA ASN A 98 -0.30 4.37 -1.94
C ASN A 98 -0.19 4.34 -0.43
N ILE A 99 1.02 4.53 0.08
CA ILE A 99 1.30 4.50 1.51
C ILE A 99 1.81 5.87 1.92
N SER A 100 1.10 6.54 2.83
CA SER A 100 1.54 7.84 3.34
C SER A 100 2.83 7.65 4.12
N THR A 101 3.84 8.49 3.84
CA THR A 101 5.10 8.43 4.61
C THR A 101 4.90 8.85 6.06
N GLY A 102 3.83 9.61 6.36
CA GLY A 102 3.48 10.00 7.73
C GLY A 102 3.04 8.85 8.63
N LEU A 103 2.88 7.64 8.08
CA LEU A 103 2.64 6.41 8.85
C LEU A 103 3.92 5.87 9.51
N PHE A 104 5.09 6.38 9.09
CA PHE A 104 6.39 5.91 9.54
C PHE A 104 7.17 7.05 10.19
N ASN A 105 8.04 6.71 11.15
CA ASN A 105 8.90 7.68 11.84
C ASN A 105 10.30 7.80 11.18
N PHE A 106 10.40 7.45 9.90
CA PHE A 106 11.66 7.47 9.13
C PHE A 106 11.65 8.59 8.11
N LYS A 107 12.84 9.02 7.65
CA LYS A 107 12.88 9.86 6.45
C LYS A 107 12.41 9.01 5.26
N PRO A 108 11.59 9.56 4.34
CA PRO A 108 11.11 8.82 3.19
C PRO A 108 12.22 8.16 2.36
N ASP A 109 13.37 8.81 2.21
CA ASP A 109 14.48 8.28 1.43
C ASP A 109 15.10 7.03 2.10
N GLU A 110 15.22 7.02 3.43
CA GLU A 110 15.66 5.83 4.21
C GLU A 110 14.69 4.64 4.02
N PHE A 111 13.40 4.92 3.87
CA PHE A 111 12.40 3.88 3.64
C PHE A 111 12.57 3.20 2.27
N ILE A 112 12.87 3.98 1.22
CA ILE A 112 13.16 3.42 -0.11
C ILE A 112 14.46 2.61 -0.08
N GLU A 113 15.49 3.11 0.59
CA GLU A 113 16.76 2.37 0.76
C GLU A 113 16.55 1.02 1.44
N ILE A 114 15.71 0.95 2.49
CA ILE A 114 15.37 -0.31 3.15
C ILE A 114 14.68 -1.26 2.16
N LEU A 115 13.67 -0.80 1.42
CA LEU A 115 12.94 -1.66 0.48
C LEU A 115 13.82 -2.17 -0.65
N GLU A 116 14.67 -1.31 -1.23
CA GLU A 116 15.58 -1.70 -2.30
C GLU A 116 16.67 -2.66 -1.82
N LYS A 117 17.12 -2.55 -0.56
CA LYS A 117 18.02 -3.53 0.05
C LYS A 117 17.39 -4.93 0.06
N PHE A 118 16.17 -5.08 0.59
CA PHE A 118 15.48 -6.38 0.61
C PHE A 118 15.22 -6.91 -0.81
N ARG A 119 14.82 -6.03 -1.74
CA ARG A 119 14.60 -6.41 -3.14
C ARG A 119 15.88 -6.91 -3.82
N THR A 120 17.00 -6.22 -3.61
CA THR A 120 18.29 -6.57 -4.21
C THR A 120 18.88 -7.83 -3.61
N GLU A 121 18.80 -8.01 -2.29
CA GLU A 121 19.25 -9.24 -1.62
C GLU A 121 18.51 -10.47 -2.17
N LYS A 122 17.19 -10.37 -2.40
CA LYS A 122 16.42 -11.47 -2.98
C LYS A 122 16.73 -11.72 -4.46
N LEU A 123 16.79 -10.67 -5.28
CA LEU A 123 17.06 -10.80 -6.71
C LEU A 123 18.51 -11.21 -7.02
N GLY A 124 19.45 -10.86 -6.14
CA GLY A 124 20.85 -11.27 -6.22
C GLY A 124 21.09 -12.73 -5.85
N GLN A 125 20.24 -13.32 -5.00
CA GLN A 125 20.27 -14.76 -4.64
C GLN A 125 19.69 -15.68 -5.72
N ASN A 126 19.01 -15.13 -6.72
CA ASN A 126 18.41 -15.88 -7.84
C ASN A 126 19.27 -15.83 -9.13
N LYS A 127 20.52 -15.33 -9.03
CA LYS A 127 21.54 -15.39 -10.09
C LYS A 127 22.56 -16.47 -9.78
#